data_AF-A0A7W1YAY1-F1
#
_entry.id   AF-A0A7W1YAY1-F1
#
_cell.length_a   1.000
_cell.length_b   1.000
_cell.length_c   1.000
_cell.angle_alpha   90.00
_cell.angle_beta   90.00
_cell.angle_gamma   90.00
#
_symmetry.space_group_name_H-M   'P 1'
#
loop_
_entity.id
_entity.type
_entity.pdbx_description
1 polymer ?
#
loop_
_entity_poly.entity_id
_entity_poly.type
_entity_poly.pdbx_seq_one_letter_code
_entity_poly.pdbx_strand_id
1 'polypeptide(L)'
;MPQFLNRRNFGQPQMLAALLLLVFVAESVWLTSRAVKASSLDSGEIARVHEGLRQWHGYGVAGAPRAVVEGGDPNDPQAIGTGVAAEFDHDHSPLWYLVASAPSLVWPQSFAPEAALYWAWLARIPFLVFGVLLGASLWYVARRLYGDAGGYIALGLYCFSPEILRSTSLWVAPPEMGAAWGAFGAIFTAVAVSHTLYAPREVVLWNWRRIVLLGLSFALAIGSQFSLIVVVPLALAFMLYLAPTRRKAALGIWGAACVLALVILYASYFAHPAAFWNSVKQASFLTRTWQAFAMGRVYLQLLWQFLQSSPALAVLFPAALVAYVSWRRIRYFGNTAPLLVALLFIVCSLLSPHYPGFGFQLMALPFLFVFVAGVSADLLETRYRDLVLAVVGGTLVASALWNVLQLVKAGNS
;
A
#
# COMPACT_ATOMS: atom_id res chain seq x y z
N MET A 1 2.74 50.83 0.72
CA MET A 1 2.75 49.52 0.04
C MET A 1 3.32 48.46 0.98
N PRO A 2 2.50 47.61 1.62
CA PRO A 2 3.02 46.52 2.43
C PRO A 2 2.56 45.17 1.86
N GLN A 3 3.45 44.36 1.30
CA GLN A 3 3.23 42.91 1.14
C GLN A 3 4.44 42.21 0.53
N PHE A 4 4.52 40.91 0.78
CA PHE A 4 5.51 39.94 0.34
C PHE A 4 6.82 39.97 1.12
N LEU A 5 6.83 39.29 2.28
CA LEU A 5 7.89 38.34 2.70
C LEU A 5 7.73 38.01 4.20
N ASN A 6 6.64 37.33 4.58
CA ASN A 6 6.61 36.64 5.87
C ASN A 6 7.13 35.20 5.66
N ARG A 7 8.45 35.05 5.80
CA ARG A 7 9.23 33.81 5.64
C ARG A 7 9.07 32.83 6.83
N ARG A 8 8.03 32.96 7.66
CA ARG A 8 7.86 32.21 8.93
C ARG A 8 6.99 30.94 8.86
N ASN A 9 6.31 30.66 7.75
CA ASN A 9 5.36 29.52 7.68
C ASN A 9 5.89 28.28 6.92
N PHE A 10 7.11 28.33 6.37
CA PHE A 10 7.78 27.16 5.82
C PHE A 10 8.44 26.36 6.94
N GLY A 11 7.67 25.49 7.60
CA GLY A 11 8.22 24.53 8.57
C GLY A 11 7.17 23.90 9.46
N GLN A 12 6.28 24.72 10.03
CA GLN A 12 5.24 24.23 10.96
C GLN A 12 4.39 23.07 10.41
N PRO A 13 3.88 23.11 9.16
CA PRO A 13 3.07 22.00 8.67
C PRO A 13 3.84 20.72 8.38
N GLN A 14 5.12 20.85 8.02
CA GLN A 14 6.01 19.72 7.84
C GLN A 14 6.40 19.10 9.18
N MET A 15 6.62 19.92 10.21
CA MET A 15 6.95 19.45 11.55
C MET A 15 5.81 18.66 12.19
N LEU A 16 4.56 19.14 12.08
CA LEU A 16 3.40 18.41 12.60
C LEU A 16 3.19 17.08 11.87
N ALA A 17 3.33 17.07 10.54
CA ALA A 17 3.25 15.84 9.76
C ALA A 17 4.37 14.85 10.12
N ALA A 18 5.59 15.34 10.29
CA ALA A 18 6.72 14.53 10.73
C ALA A 18 6.49 13.96 12.14
N LEU A 19 5.93 14.74 13.06
CA LEU A 19 5.58 14.27 14.40
C LEU A 19 4.52 13.16 14.36
N LEU A 20 3.46 13.31 13.57
CA LEU A 20 2.45 12.26 13.39
C LEU A 20 3.06 10.97 12.80
N LEU A 21 3.94 11.10 11.81
CA LEU A 21 4.67 9.95 11.25
C LEU A 21 5.62 9.32 12.27
N LEU A 22 6.26 10.10 13.13
CA LEU A 22 7.10 9.58 14.21
C LEU A 22 6.27 8.80 15.24
N VAL A 23 5.08 9.29 15.59
CA VAL A 23 4.14 8.53 16.43
C VAL A 23 3.78 7.20 15.76
N PHE A 24 3.42 7.22 14.48
CA PHE A 24 3.12 6.01 13.72
C PHE A 24 4.30 5.02 13.68
N VAL A 25 5.53 5.51 13.50
CA VAL A 25 6.74 4.68 13.55
C VAL A 25 6.93 4.10 14.95
N ALA A 26 6.77 4.91 16.00
CA ALA A 26 6.90 4.43 17.37
C ALA A 26 5.89 3.33 17.70
N GLU A 27 4.62 3.50 17.31
CA GLU A 27 3.56 2.49 17.46
C GLU A 27 3.89 1.22 16.69
N SER A 28 4.34 1.34 15.43
CA SER A 28 4.69 0.20 14.59
C SER A 28 5.91 -0.57 15.11
N VAL A 29 6.97 0.14 15.51
CA VAL A 29 8.18 -0.45 16.12
C VAL A 29 7.82 -1.16 17.42
N TRP A 30 6.98 -0.54 18.26
CA TRP A 30 6.54 -1.15 19.51
C TRP A 30 5.75 -2.44 19.25
N LEU A 31 4.79 -2.41 18.32
CA LEU A 31 4.00 -3.58 17.92
C LEU A 31 4.88 -4.70 17.37
N THR A 32 5.81 -4.37 16.48
CA THR A 32 6.78 -5.34 15.95
C THR A 32 7.60 -5.95 17.09
N SER A 33 8.11 -5.14 18.03
CA SER A 33 8.91 -5.63 19.15
C SER A 33 8.17 -6.65 20.01
N ARG A 34 6.86 -6.44 20.22
CA ARG A 34 5.99 -7.33 20.99
C ARG A 34 5.64 -8.58 20.20
N ALA A 35 5.29 -8.42 18.92
CA ALA A 35 5.01 -9.54 18.05
C ALA A 35 6.20 -10.50 17.98
N VAL A 36 7.43 -10.01 17.72
CA VAL A 36 8.62 -10.88 17.69
C VAL A 36 8.85 -11.60 19.03
N LYS A 37 8.61 -10.93 20.17
CA LYS A 37 8.80 -11.54 21.50
C LYS A 37 7.72 -12.57 21.86
N ALA A 38 6.49 -12.35 21.42
CA ALA A 38 5.34 -13.17 21.80
C ALA A 38 5.12 -14.38 20.86
N SER A 39 5.48 -14.27 19.58
CA SER A 39 5.29 -15.33 18.60
C SER A 39 6.60 -16.11 18.34
N SER A 40 6.53 -17.44 18.35
CA SER A 40 7.40 -18.22 17.46
C SER A 40 7.13 -17.73 16.03
N LEU A 41 8.16 -17.25 15.34
CA LEU A 41 8.11 -16.79 13.95
C LEU A 41 7.09 -17.59 13.12
N ASP A 42 6.17 -16.90 12.44
CA ASP A 42 5.16 -17.55 11.60
C ASP A 42 5.86 -18.36 10.50
N SER A 43 5.39 -19.59 10.26
CA SER A 43 6.00 -20.50 9.27
C SER A 43 5.99 -19.88 7.87
N GLY A 44 4.97 -19.08 7.54
CA GLY A 44 4.89 -18.34 6.28
C GLY A 44 5.92 -17.21 6.17
N GLU A 45 6.17 -16.49 7.26
CA GLU A 45 7.20 -15.45 7.33
C GLU A 45 8.60 -16.05 7.08
N ILE A 46 8.93 -17.15 7.77
CA ILE A 46 10.21 -17.85 7.59
C ILE A 46 10.34 -18.35 6.16
N ALA A 47 9.32 -19.04 5.64
CA ALA A 47 9.35 -19.63 4.30
C ALA A 47 9.62 -18.55 3.23
N ARG A 48 8.95 -17.40 3.32
CA ARG A 48 9.15 -16.29 2.39
C ARG A 48 10.57 -15.73 2.45
N VAL A 49 11.06 -15.39 3.64
CA VAL A 49 12.39 -14.80 3.81
C VAL A 49 13.45 -15.79 3.35
N HIS A 50 13.28 -17.07 3.69
CA HIS A 50 14.17 -18.14 3.27
C HIS A 50 14.19 -18.31 1.75
N GLU A 51 13.04 -18.34 1.09
CA GLU A 51 12.96 -18.48 -0.37
C GLU A 51 13.60 -17.29 -1.10
N GLY A 52 13.39 -16.06 -0.61
CA GLY A 52 14.07 -14.87 -1.13
C GLY A 52 15.59 -14.91 -0.94
N LEU A 53 16.07 -15.32 0.24
CA LEU A 53 17.50 -15.51 0.50
C LEU A 53 18.10 -16.57 -0.41
N ARG A 54 17.42 -17.70 -0.59
CA ARG A 54 17.87 -18.76 -1.51
C ARG A 54 18.10 -18.20 -2.90
N GLN A 55 17.15 -17.41 -3.39
CA GLN A 55 17.31 -16.77 -4.69
C GLN A 55 18.52 -15.82 -4.70
N TRP A 56 18.70 -14.97 -3.69
CA TRP A 56 19.89 -14.11 -3.58
C TRP A 56 21.22 -14.90 -3.64
N HIS A 57 21.24 -16.13 -3.12
CA HIS A 57 22.40 -17.03 -3.15
C HIS A 57 22.46 -17.93 -4.40
N GLY A 58 21.52 -17.79 -5.35
CA GLY A 58 21.51 -18.55 -6.60
C GLY A 58 20.85 -19.93 -6.53
N TYR A 59 20.15 -20.28 -5.44
CA TYR A 59 19.53 -21.59 -5.22
C TYR A 59 18.09 -21.69 -5.75
N GLY A 60 17.85 -21.17 -6.96
CA GLY A 60 16.54 -21.18 -7.64
C GLY A 60 15.85 -19.81 -7.66
N VAL A 61 14.65 -19.77 -8.26
CA VAL A 61 13.81 -18.57 -8.33
C VAL A 61 12.69 -18.68 -7.30
N ALA A 62 12.53 -17.66 -6.47
CA ALA A 62 11.52 -17.66 -5.42
C ALA A 62 10.10 -17.72 -5.98
N GLY A 63 9.24 -18.54 -5.35
CA GLY A 63 7.87 -18.76 -5.80
C GLY A 63 7.75 -19.65 -7.04
N ALA A 64 8.82 -20.33 -7.47
CA ALA A 64 8.78 -21.35 -8.51
C ALA A 64 8.81 -22.77 -7.91
N PRO A 65 8.19 -23.77 -8.57
CA PRO A 65 8.22 -25.17 -8.15
C PRO A 65 9.64 -25.68 -8.01
N ARG A 66 9.85 -26.48 -6.97
CA ARG A 66 11.10 -27.21 -6.80
C ARG A 66 11.08 -28.47 -7.64
N ALA A 67 12.18 -28.76 -8.34
CA ALA A 67 12.47 -30.13 -8.71
C ALA A 67 12.72 -30.88 -7.39
N VAL A 68 11.82 -31.78 -7.00
CA VAL A 68 12.07 -32.71 -5.90
C VAL A 68 13.30 -33.50 -6.30
N VAL A 69 14.40 -33.36 -5.57
CA VAL A 69 15.55 -34.24 -5.75
C VAL A 69 15.11 -35.61 -5.24
N GLU A 70 14.77 -36.52 -6.15
CA GLU A 70 14.55 -37.93 -5.83
C GLU A 70 15.83 -38.47 -5.17
N GLY A 71 15.77 -38.72 -3.85
CA GLY A 71 16.89 -39.26 -3.06
C GLY A 71 17.43 -38.38 -1.92
N GLY A 72 16.81 -37.24 -1.60
CA GLY A 72 17.21 -36.42 -0.45
C GLY A 72 16.92 -37.08 0.91
N ASP A 73 17.87 -36.99 1.85
CA ASP A 73 17.76 -37.53 3.21
C ASP A 73 16.55 -36.92 3.95
N PRO A 74 15.59 -37.72 4.44
CA PRO A 74 14.43 -37.23 5.19
C PRO A 74 14.80 -36.50 6.50
N ASN A 75 16.06 -36.56 6.94
CA ASN A 75 16.57 -35.83 8.10
C ASN A 75 17.37 -34.55 7.75
N ASP A 76 17.40 -34.12 6.47
CA ASP A 76 18.04 -32.84 6.12
C ASP A 76 17.32 -31.69 6.85
N PRO A 77 18.01 -30.90 7.69
CA PRO A 77 17.43 -29.70 8.31
C PRO A 77 16.88 -28.70 7.28
N GLN A 78 17.29 -28.79 6.00
CA GLN A 78 16.74 -28.01 4.89
C GLN A 78 15.39 -28.55 4.36
N ALA A 79 14.99 -29.77 4.75
CA ALA A 79 13.67 -30.35 4.49
C ALA A 79 12.63 -29.95 5.57
N ILE A 80 13.07 -29.40 6.70
CA ILE A 80 12.19 -28.96 7.79
C ILE A 80 11.58 -27.61 7.41
N GLY A 81 10.50 -27.70 6.61
CA GLY A 81 9.75 -26.57 6.06
C GLY A 81 9.11 -26.86 4.71
N THR A 82 9.42 -28.01 4.09
CA THR A 82 9.01 -28.35 2.71
C THR A 82 7.65 -29.02 2.59
N GLY A 83 6.68 -28.63 3.43
CA GLY A 83 5.29 -28.79 3.07
C GLY A 83 4.91 -27.64 2.16
N VAL A 84 4.73 -27.88 0.86
CA VAL A 84 4.23 -26.93 -0.17
C VAL A 84 5.30 -26.08 -0.88
N ALA A 85 5.80 -26.58 -2.01
CA ALA A 85 6.10 -25.77 -3.22
C ALA A 85 6.26 -26.69 -4.44
N ALA A 86 5.23 -27.49 -4.73
CA ALA A 86 5.11 -28.22 -6.00
C ALA A 86 4.55 -27.32 -7.12
N GLU A 87 4.05 -26.13 -6.79
CA GLU A 87 3.33 -25.24 -7.68
C GLU A 87 3.91 -23.82 -7.61
N PHE A 88 3.71 -23.05 -8.67
CA PHE A 88 4.12 -21.64 -8.70
C PHE A 88 3.25 -20.83 -7.74
N ASP A 89 3.83 -19.79 -7.14
CA ASP A 89 3.04 -18.75 -6.49
C ASP A 89 2.19 -18.03 -7.54
N HIS A 90 0.87 -18.22 -7.43
CA HIS A 90 -0.09 -17.65 -8.35
C HIS A 90 -0.30 -16.15 -8.14
N ASP A 91 0.06 -15.63 -6.98
CA ASP A 91 -0.39 -14.33 -6.51
C ASP A 91 0.74 -13.29 -6.49
N HIS A 92 1.98 -13.73 -6.26
CA HIS A 92 3.14 -12.85 -6.08
C HIS A 92 4.25 -13.15 -7.08
N SER A 93 5.03 -12.12 -7.40
CA SER A 93 6.29 -12.29 -8.13
C SER A 93 7.48 -12.48 -7.16
N PRO A 94 8.64 -12.96 -7.63
CA PRO A 94 9.88 -13.04 -6.85
C PRO A 94 10.27 -11.72 -6.18
N LEU A 95 9.90 -10.56 -6.75
CA LEU A 95 10.11 -9.25 -6.14
C LEU A 95 9.58 -9.20 -4.71
N TRP A 96 8.43 -9.80 -4.44
CA TRP A 96 7.83 -9.84 -3.10
C TRP A 96 8.74 -10.58 -2.09
N TYR A 97 9.36 -11.69 -2.50
CA TYR A 97 10.31 -12.46 -1.69
C TYR A 97 11.65 -11.74 -1.51
N LEU A 98 12.17 -11.15 -2.59
CA LEU A 98 13.44 -10.43 -2.61
C LEU A 98 13.39 -9.18 -1.72
N VAL A 99 12.29 -8.44 -1.74
CA VAL A 99 12.10 -7.25 -0.89
C VAL A 99 12.14 -7.62 0.60
N ALA A 100 11.49 -8.72 1.00
CA ALA A 100 11.47 -9.16 2.39
C ALA A 100 12.85 -9.65 2.87
N SER A 101 13.61 -10.29 1.99
CA SER A 101 14.92 -10.89 2.29
C SER A 101 16.12 -9.95 2.07
N ALA A 102 15.94 -8.81 1.39
CA ALA A 102 17.04 -7.90 1.09
C ALA A 102 17.81 -7.37 2.33
N PRO A 103 17.16 -6.97 3.44
CA PRO A 103 17.88 -6.47 4.62
C PRO A 103 18.81 -7.51 5.23
N SER A 104 18.45 -8.78 5.08
CA SER A 104 19.22 -9.90 5.59
C SER A 104 20.53 -10.18 4.87
N LEU A 105 20.73 -9.64 3.67
CA LEU A 105 22.02 -9.74 2.96
C LEU A 105 23.13 -8.97 3.64
N VAL A 106 22.77 -7.96 4.44
CA VAL A 106 23.74 -7.13 5.17
C VAL A 106 24.35 -7.90 6.35
N TRP A 107 23.69 -8.97 6.82
CA TRP A 107 24.15 -9.73 7.99
C TRP A 107 24.01 -11.26 7.79
N PRO A 108 25.02 -11.91 7.18
CA PRO A 108 25.01 -13.33 6.88
C PRO A 108 25.38 -14.16 8.13
N GLN A 109 24.53 -14.19 9.15
CA GLN A 109 24.62 -15.23 10.19
C GLN A 109 23.73 -16.42 9.84
N SER A 110 24.15 -17.63 10.23
CA SER A 110 23.34 -18.83 10.07
C SER A 110 22.00 -18.67 10.80
N PHE A 111 20.95 -19.35 10.32
CA PHE A 111 19.64 -19.45 10.98
C PHE A 111 19.76 -20.23 12.30
N ALA A 112 20.46 -19.65 13.28
CA ALA A 112 20.54 -20.15 14.63
C ALA A 112 19.32 -19.63 15.43
N PRO A 113 18.78 -20.42 16.38
CA PRO A 113 17.63 -20.00 17.19
C PRO A 113 17.89 -18.69 17.95
N GLU A 114 19.13 -18.41 18.32
CA GLU A 114 19.55 -17.18 18.99
C GLU A 114 19.45 -15.94 18.09
N ALA A 115 19.57 -16.11 16.77
CA ALA A 115 19.45 -15.04 15.78
C ALA A 115 18.01 -14.82 15.29
N ALA A 116 17.07 -15.71 15.63
CA ALA A 116 15.69 -15.68 15.12
C ALA A 116 14.97 -14.34 15.38
N LEU A 117 15.18 -13.74 16.56
CA LEU A 117 14.63 -12.43 16.93
C LEU A 117 15.12 -11.31 15.98
N TYR A 118 16.39 -11.38 15.59
CA TYR A 118 17.03 -10.41 14.71
C TYR A 118 16.55 -10.56 13.26
N TRP A 119 16.45 -11.81 12.78
CA TRP A 119 15.90 -12.14 11.47
C TRP A 119 14.46 -11.67 11.30
N ALA A 120 13.62 -11.88 12.32
CA ALA A 120 12.24 -11.38 12.36
C ALA A 120 12.17 -9.86 12.21
N TRP A 121 13.07 -9.14 12.89
CA TRP A 121 13.13 -7.68 12.81
C TRP A 121 13.56 -7.20 11.42
N LEU A 122 14.62 -7.79 10.86
CA LEU A 122 15.12 -7.43 9.55
C LEU A 122 14.07 -7.64 8.46
N ALA A 123 13.35 -8.75 8.49
CA ALA A 123 12.29 -9.06 7.53
C ALA A 123 11.15 -8.02 7.52
N ARG A 124 10.94 -7.33 8.65
CA ARG A 124 9.86 -6.34 8.84
C ARG A 124 10.24 -4.92 8.41
N ILE A 125 11.54 -4.59 8.37
CA ILE A 125 12.03 -3.25 8.02
C ILE A 125 11.47 -2.74 6.68
N PRO A 126 11.46 -3.51 5.57
CA PRO A 126 10.96 -3.02 4.29
C PRO A 126 9.51 -2.55 4.38
N PHE A 127 8.67 -3.27 5.13
CA PHE A 127 7.26 -2.94 5.28
C PHE A 127 7.04 -1.72 6.18
N LEU A 128 7.84 -1.56 7.24
CA LEU A 128 7.89 -0.32 8.01
C LEU A 128 8.23 0.88 7.13
N VAL A 129 9.25 0.73 6.26
CA VAL A 129 9.64 1.79 5.31
C VAL A 129 8.52 2.09 4.33
N PHE A 130 7.87 1.08 3.74
CA PHE A 130 6.73 1.30 2.84
C PHE A 130 5.54 1.96 3.55
N GLY A 131 5.26 1.62 4.81
CA GLY A 131 4.25 2.30 5.62
C GLY A 131 4.56 3.78 5.79
N VAL A 132 5.79 4.13 6.19
CA VAL A 132 6.21 5.53 6.31
C VAL A 132 6.14 6.26 4.97
N LEU A 133 6.61 5.65 3.89
CA LEU A 133 6.55 6.22 2.54
C LEU A 133 5.11 6.43 2.08
N LEU A 134 4.20 5.50 2.37
CA LEU A 134 2.77 5.64 2.07
C LEU A 134 2.13 6.77 2.87
N GLY A 135 2.38 6.86 4.18
CA GLY A 135 1.90 7.96 5.02
C GLY A 135 2.42 9.33 4.56
N ALA A 136 3.71 9.42 4.22
CA ALA A 136 4.30 10.63 3.67
C ALA A 136 3.71 11.01 2.29
N SER A 137 3.51 10.02 1.41
CA SER A 137 2.88 10.21 0.10
C SER A 137 1.44 10.68 0.25
N LEU A 138 0.69 10.08 1.18
CA LEU A 138 -0.69 10.42 1.50
C LEU A 138 -0.81 11.88 1.97
N TRP A 139 0.01 12.27 2.95
CA TRP A 139 0.06 13.65 3.44
C TRP A 139 0.39 14.63 2.31
N TYR A 140 1.43 14.32 1.52
CA TYR A 140 1.86 15.20 0.42
C TYR A 140 0.73 15.41 -0.61
N VAL A 141 0.07 14.33 -1.03
CA VAL A 141 -1.02 14.38 -1.99
C VAL A 141 -2.23 15.12 -1.42
N ALA A 142 -2.70 14.75 -0.22
CA ALA A 142 -3.85 15.39 0.40
C ALA A 142 -3.61 16.88 0.67
N ARG A 143 -2.39 17.25 1.09
CA ARG A 143 -2.00 18.65 1.25
C ARG A 143 -2.01 19.42 -0.06
N ARG A 144 -1.56 18.81 -1.14
CA ARG A 144 -1.55 19.46 -2.46
C ARG A 144 -2.96 19.66 -3.02
N LEU A 145 -3.89 18.73 -2.72
CA LEU A 145 -5.27 18.78 -3.20
C LEU A 145 -6.15 19.70 -2.35
N TYR A 146 -5.97 19.68 -1.02
CA TYR A 146 -6.94 20.26 -0.06
C TYR A 146 -6.32 21.24 0.94
N GLY A 147 -5.03 21.56 0.81
CA GLY A 147 -4.31 22.39 1.77
C GLY A 147 -3.94 21.66 3.06
N ASP A 148 -3.41 22.41 4.02
CA ASP A 148 -2.84 21.84 5.26
C ASP A 148 -3.87 21.04 6.08
N ALA A 149 -5.12 21.49 6.15
CA ALA A 149 -6.19 20.82 6.88
C ALA A 149 -6.45 19.39 6.36
N GLY A 150 -6.65 19.23 5.03
CA GLY A 150 -6.84 17.91 4.44
C GLY A 150 -5.60 17.02 4.59
N GLY A 151 -4.39 17.61 4.52
CA GLY A 151 -3.15 16.89 4.79
C GLY A 151 -3.11 16.25 6.19
N TYR A 152 -3.46 17.00 7.25
CA TYR A 152 -3.47 16.46 8.61
C TYR A 152 -4.60 15.48 8.87
N ILE A 153 -5.79 15.72 8.31
CA ILE A 153 -6.93 14.80 8.49
C ILE A 153 -6.60 13.45 7.85
N ALA A 154 -6.09 13.44 6.61
CA ALA A 154 -5.68 12.21 5.95
C ALA A 154 -4.58 11.47 6.71
N LEU A 155 -3.56 12.21 7.16
CA LEU A 155 -2.46 11.62 7.92
C LEU A 155 -2.89 11.13 9.30
N GLY A 156 -3.78 11.84 9.99
CA GLY A 156 -4.33 11.41 11.27
C GLY A 156 -5.15 10.12 11.13
N LEU A 157 -6.00 10.03 10.10
CA LEU A 157 -6.74 8.80 9.79
C LEU A 157 -5.80 7.62 9.49
N TYR A 158 -4.70 7.89 8.78
CA TYR A 158 -3.69 6.90 8.46
C TYR A 158 -2.91 6.41 9.68
N CYS A 159 -2.31 7.34 10.43
CA CYS A 159 -1.48 7.03 11.60
C CYS A 159 -2.27 6.29 12.67
N PHE A 160 -3.56 6.63 12.85
CA PHE A 160 -4.40 6.01 13.86
C PHE A 160 -5.33 4.91 13.32
N SER A 161 -5.08 4.37 12.12
CA SER A 161 -5.81 3.21 11.60
C SER A 161 -5.20 1.90 12.13
N PRO A 162 -5.96 1.08 12.88
CA PRO A 162 -5.51 -0.24 13.31
C PRO A 162 -5.09 -1.13 12.14
N GLU A 163 -5.78 -1.08 11.00
CA GLU A 163 -5.43 -1.90 9.83
C GLU A 163 -4.08 -1.52 9.26
N ILE A 164 -3.82 -0.22 9.05
CA ILE A 164 -2.52 0.25 8.56
C ILE A 164 -1.40 -0.14 9.53
N LEU A 165 -1.61 0.03 10.83
CA LEU A 165 -0.63 -0.38 11.85
C LEU A 165 -0.36 -1.88 11.79
N ARG A 166 -1.41 -2.72 11.71
CA ARG A 166 -1.28 -4.17 11.61
C ARG A 166 -0.55 -4.59 10.34
N SER A 167 -0.97 -4.11 9.17
CA SER A 167 -0.33 -4.45 7.90
C SER A 167 1.12 -3.96 7.80
N THR A 168 1.50 -2.92 8.55
CA THR A 168 2.87 -2.39 8.60
C THR A 168 3.76 -3.17 9.57
N SER A 169 3.23 -3.55 10.73
CA SER A 169 4.03 -4.03 11.87
C SER A 169 3.85 -5.51 12.20
N LEU A 170 2.70 -6.09 11.88
CA LEU A 170 2.31 -7.45 12.21
C LEU A 170 2.21 -8.31 10.94
N TRP A 171 2.84 -9.49 10.97
CA TRP A 171 2.72 -10.51 9.93
C TRP A 171 1.48 -11.40 10.18
N VAL A 172 0.34 -10.79 10.44
CA VAL A 172 -0.95 -11.49 10.61
C VAL A 172 -1.65 -11.70 9.26
N ALA A 173 -1.26 -10.93 8.25
CA ALA A 173 -1.69 -11.03 6.86
C ALA A 173 -0.46 -10.87 5.94
N PRO A 174 -0.53 -11.31 4.67
CA PRO A 174 0.53 -11.09 3.69
C PRO A 174 0.98 -9.62 3.70
N PRO A 175 2.29 -9.34 3.83
CA PRO A 175 2.78 -7.96 3.84
C PRO A 175 2.61 -7.27 2.49
N GLU A 176 1.49 -6.57 2.31
CA GLU A 176 1.10 -5.90 1.07
C GLU A 176 1.37 -4.38 1.09
N MET A 177 2.11 -3.86 2.07
CA MET A 177 2.36 -2.41 2.16
C MET A 177 3.15 -1.86 0.97
N GLY A 178 4.03 -2.67 0.38
CA GLY A 178 4.70 -2.34 -0.89
C GLY A 178 3.70 -2.19 -2.04
N ALA A 179 2.70 -3.07 -2.09
CA ALA A 179 1.62 -3.03 -3.07
C ALA A 179 0.73 -1.79 -2.86
N ALA A 180 0.43 -1.43 -1.60
CA ALA A 180 -0.34 -0.24 -1.24
C ALA A 180 0.35 1.06 -1.63
N TRP A 181 1.64 1.16 -1.35
CA TRP A 181 2.44 2.29 -1.82
C TRP A 181 2.53 2.33 -3.35
N GLY A 182 2.71 1.18 -4.00
CA GLY A 182 2.71 1.05 -5.45
C GLY A 182 1.41 1.50 -6.10
N ALA A 183 0.26 1.00 -5.64
CA ALA A 183 -1.06 1.33 -6.17
C ALA A 183 -1.41 2.81 -5.95
N PHE A 184 -1.19 3.32 -4.73
CA PHE A 184 -1.41 4.74 -4.41
C PHE A 184 -0.50 5.65 -5.25
N GLY A 185 0.79 5.31 -5.30
CA GLY A 185 1.80 6.02 -6.07
C GLY A 185 1.49 6.04 -7.56
N ALA A 186 1.05 4.92 -8.14
CA ALA A 186 0.73 4.82 -9.56
C ALA A 186 -0.39 5.78 -9.96
N ILE A 187 -1.51 5.79 -9.22
CA ILE A 187 -2.66 6.64 -9.54
C ILE A 187 -2.32 8.13 -9.40
N PHE A 188 -1.76 8.55 -8.27
CA PHE A 188 -1.48 9.97 -8.07
C PHE A 188 -0.29 10.46 -8.88
N THR A 189 0.69 9.60 -9.20
CA THR A 189 1.76 9.94 -10.14
C THR A 189 1.19 10.11 -11.55
N ALA A 190 0.31 9.22 -12.01
CA ALA A 190 -0.37 9.35 -13.29
C ALA A 190 -1.18 10.66 -13.39
N VAL A 191 -1.97 10.99 -12.36
CA VAL A 191 -2.67 12.28 -12.25
C VAL A 191 -1.69 13.45 -12.30
N ALA A 192 -0.61 13.40 -11.51
CA ALA A 192 0.35 14.48 -11.43
C ALA A 192 1.14 14.68 -12.74
N VAL A 193 1.50 13.59 -13.45
CA VAL A 193 2.10 13.65 -14.79
C VAL A 193 1.16 14.32 -15.77
N SER A 194 -0.13 13.97 -15.73
CA SER A 194 -1.12 14.54 -16.63
C SER A 194 -1.24 16.05 -16.46
N HIS A 195 -1.20 16.54 -15.22
CA HIS A 195 -1.15 17.97 -14.95
C HIS A 195 0.11 18.66 -15.49
N THR A 196 1.26 17.97 -15.54
CA THR A 196 2.47 18.55 -16.13
C THR A 196 2.44 18.63 -17.65
N LEU A 197 1.62 17.80 -18.32
CA LEU A 197 1.48 17.83 -19.78
C LEU A 197 0.80 19.10 -20.32
N TYR A 198 0.14 19.87 -19.46
CA TYR A 198 -0.43 21.16 -19.86
C TYR A 198 0.63 22.22 -20.22
N ALA A 199 1.87 22.09 -19.73
CA ALA A 199 2.95 23.01 -20.07
C ALA A 199 3.74 22.50 -21.30
N PRO A 200 4.01 23.36 -22.31
CA PRO A 200 4.75 22.96 -23.51
C PRO A 200 6.23 22.74 -23.20
N ARG A 201 6.64 21.49 -22.94
CA ARG A 201 8.04 21.06 -22.86
C ARG A 201 8.24 19.69 -23.52
N GLU A 202 9.48 19.37 -23.87
CA GLU A 202 9.88 18.03 -24.33
C GLU A 202 9.49 16.97 -23.30
N VAL A 203 8.74 15.97 -23.74
CA VAL A 203 7.80 15.28 -22.85
C VAL A 203 8.43 14.16 -22.03
N VAL A 204 9.45 13.47 -22.56
CA VAL A 204 10.02 12.26 -21.95
C VAL A 204 11.24 12.57 -21.10
N LEU A 205 12.23 13.27 -21.67
CA LEU A 205 13.49 13.58 -20.98
C LEU A 205 13.28 14.50 -19.76
N TRP A 206 12.29 15.40 -19.79
CA TRP A 206 12.00 16.27 -18.65
C TRP A 206 11.21 15.57 -17.53
N ASN A 207 10.41 14.57 -17.86
CA ASN A 207 9.54 13.87 -16.91
C ASN A 207 10.12 12.54 -16.40
N TRP A 208 11.39 12.23 -16.70
CA TRP A 208 12.02 10.95 -16.37
C TRP A 208 11.80 10.53 -14.91
N ARG A 209 11.89 11.46 -13.95
CA ARG A 209 11.65 11.17 -12.53
C ARG A 209 10.25 10.61 -12.27
N ARG A 210 9.24 11.14 -12.96
CA ARG A 210 7.85 10.71 -12.82
C ARG A 210 7.58 9.42 -13.58
N ILE A 211 8.25 9.21 -14.72
CA ILE A 211 8.20 7.94 -15.47
C ILE A 211 8.80 6.83 -14.60
N VAL A 212 9.96 7.09 -13.99
CA VAL A 212 10.62 6.15 -13.07
C VAL A 212 9.75 5.87 -11.86
N LEU A 213 9.19 6.91 -11.23
CA LEU A 213 8.27 6.73 -10.10
C LEU A 213 7.04 5.91 -10.49
N LEU A 214 6.42 6.20 -11.65
CA LEU A 214 5.25 5.47 -12.15
C LEU A 214 5.59 4.00 -12.46
N GLY A 215 6.72 3.74 -13.12
CA GLY A 215 7.17 2.39 -13.43
C GLY A 215 7.54 1.59 -12.18
N LEU A 216 8.19 2.21 -11.21
CA LEU A 216 8.46 1.61 -9.90
C LEU A 216 7.16 1.30 -9.15
N SER A 217 6.20 2.22 -9.17
CA SER A 217 4.88 2.02 -8.57
C SER A 217 4.12 0.85 -9.22
N PHE A 218 4.17 0.71 -10.56
CA PHE A 218 3.59 -0.45 -11.24
C PHE A 218 4.32 -1.76 -10.88
N ALA A 219 5.65 -1.75 -10.85
CA ALA A 219 6.43 -2.94 -10.49
C ALA A 219 6.14 -3.40 -9.05
N LEU A 220 6.02 -2.47 -8.10
CA LEU A 220 5.69 -2.81 -6.71
C LEU A 220 4.25 -3.27 -6.56
N ALA A 221 3.29 -2.61 -7.23
CA ALA A 221 1.89 -3.02 -7.18
C ALA A 221 1.71 -4.44 -7.76
N ILE A 222 2.12 -4.64 -9.01
CA ILE A 222 1.94 -5.92 -9.72
C ILE A 222 2.86 -7.01 -9.15
N GLY A 223 4.07 -6.64 -8.75
CA GLY A 223 5.06 -7.59 -8.25
C GLY A 223 4.75 -8.10 -6.86
N SER A 224 4.09 -7.29 -6.03
CA SER A 224 3.54 -7.75 -4.75
C SER A 224 2.23 -8.48 -4.92
N GLN A 225 1.33 -8.03 -5.80
CA GLN A 225 0.05 -8.69 -6.02
C GLN A 225 -0.34 -8.60 -7.50
N PHE A 226 -0.32 -9.72 -8.24
CA PHE A 226 -0.55 -9.72 -9.69
C PHE A 226 -1.91 -9.14 -10.08
N SER A 227 -2.92 -9.29 -9.23
CA SER A 227 -4.26 -8.75 -9.50
C SER A 227 -4.32 -7.22 -9.52
N LEU A 228 -3.30 -6.52 -9.01
CA LEU A 228 -3.16 -5.07 -9.14
C LEU A 228 -2.76 -4.61 -10.55
N ILE A 229 -2.66 -5.53 -11.52
CA ILE A 229 -2.58 -5.18 -12.94
C ILE A 229 -3.73 -4.24 -13.37
N VAL A 230 -4.88 -4.27 -12.68
CA VAL A 230 -6.01 -3.34 -12.90
C VAL A 230 -5.62 -1.86 -12.74
N VAL A 231 -4.58 -1.55 -11.97
CA VAL A 231 -4.07 -0.19 -11.78
C VAL A 231 -3.45 0.38 -13.05
N VAL A 232 -2.88 -0.46 -13.92
CA VAL A 232 -2.23 -0.05 -15.17
C VAL A 232 -3.19 0.62 -16.16
N PRO A 233 -4.31 -0.01 -16.57
CA PRO A 233 -5.30 0.63 -17.44
C PRO A 233 -6.04 1.77 -16.73
N LEU A 234 -6.23 1.69 -15.41
CA LEU A 234 -6.85 2.77 -14.63
C LEU A 234 -6.00 4.04 -14.63
N ALA A 235 -4.69 3.91 -14.42
CA ALA A 235 -3.74 5.02 -14.53
C ALA A 235 -3.77 5.64 -15.93
N LEU A 236 -3.79 4.82 -16.99
CA LEU A 236 -3.93 5.30 -18.36
C LEU A 236 -5.24 6.07 -18.56
N ALA A 237 -6.35 5.55 -18.05
CA ALA A 237 -7.66 6.20 -18.17
C ALA A 237 -7.64 7.60 -17.53
N PHE A 238 -7.08 7.75 -16.32
CA PHE A 238 -6.90 9.07 -15.71
C PHE A 238 -5.99 9.99 -16.53
N MET A 239 -4.91 9.44 -17.11
CA MET A 239 -4.01 10.25 -17.95
C MET A 239 -4.69 10.77 -19.22
N LEU A 240 -5.46 9.93 -19.89
CA LEU A 240 -6.19 10.31 -21.11
C LEU A 240 -7.36 11.26 -20.82
N TYR A 241 -7.99 11.11 -19.65
CA TYR A 241 -9.03 12.01 -19.17
C TYR A 241 -8.49 13.41 -18.86
N LEU A 242 -7.36 13.49 -18.13
CA LEU A 242 -6.76 14.76 -17.71
C LEU A 242 -5.92 15.44 -18.79
N ALA A 243 -5.41 14.73 -19.80
CA ALA A 243 -4.59 15.32 -20.86
C ALA A 243 -5.21 15.13 -22.26
N PRO A 244 -6.40 15.70 -22.54
CA PRO A 244 -7.13 15.44 -23.79
C PRO A 244 -6.40 15.94 -25.03
N THR A 245 -5.62 17.02 -24.92
CA THR A 245 -4.87 17.61 -26.04
C THR A 245 -3.56 16.91 -26.34
N ARG A 246 -2.99 16.16 -25.38
CA ARG A 246 -1.67 15.51 -25.50
C ARG A 246 -1.72 14.01 -25.22
N ARG A 247 -2.79 13.34 -25.67
CA ARG A 247 -3.01 11.89 -25.49
C ARG A 247 -1.83 11.04 -25.97
N LYS A 248 -1.20 11.39 -27.10
CA LYS A 248 0.00 10.68 -27.62
C LYS A 248 1.16 10.71 -26.63
N ALA A 249 1.37 11.85 -25.99
CA ALA A 249 2.46 12.04 -25.04
C ALA A 249 2.17 11.33 -23.71
N ALA A 250 0.90 11.33 -23.27
CA ALA A 250 0.43 10.53 -22.15
C ALA A 250 0.64 9.01 -22.40
N LEU A 251 0.28 8.52 -23.58
CA LEU A 251 0.52 7.14 -24.01
C LEU A 251 2.02 6.79 -24.03
N GLY A 252 2.87 7.71 -24.52
CA GLY A 252 4.32 7.52 -24.52
C GLY A 252 4.92 7.40 -23.11
N ILE A 253 4.50 8.26 -22.17
CA ILE A 253 4.93 8.18 -20.76
C ILE A 253 4.43 6.89 -20.11
N TRP A 254 3.14 6.57 -20.27
CA TRP A 254 2.56 5.35 -19.74
C TRP A 254 3.26 4.10 -20.29
N GLY A 255 3.51 4.05 -21.60
CA GLY A 255 4.23 2.95 -22.25
C GLY A 255 5.66 2.80 -21.73
N ALA A 256 6.39 3.91 -21.58
CA ALA A 256 7.74 3.90 -21.00
C ALA A 256 7.75 3.40 -19.54
N ALA A 257 6.75 3.78 -18.74
CA ALA A 257 6.60 3.30 -17.36
C ALA A 257 6.26 1.80 -17.32
N CYS A 258 5.40 1.30 -18.22
CA CYS A 258 5.11 -0.13 -18.36
C CYS A 258 6.35 -0.93 -18.75
N VAL A 259 7.16 -0.45 -19.70
CA VAL A 259 8.42 -1.09 -20.08
C VAL A 259 9.38 -1.14 -18.90
N LEU A 260 9.54 -0.03 -18.17
CA LEU A 260 10.38 -0.01 -16.96
C LEU A 260 9.88 -1.01 -15.90
N ALA A 261 8.57 -1.07 -15.67
CA ALA A 261 7.99 -2.02 -14.73
C ALA A 261 8.26 -3.48 -15.14
N LEU A 262 8.09 -3.80 -16.43
CA LEU A 262 8.42 -5.11 -16.97
C LEU A 262 9.90 -5.45 -16.80
N VAL A 263 10.81 -4.49 -17.02
CA VAL A 263 12.24 -4.69 -16.81
C VAL A 263 12.56 -4.97 -15.33
N ILE A 264 11.97 -4.23 -14.40
CA ILE A 264 12.13 -4.45 -12.95
C ILE A 264 11.60 -5.82 -12.55
N LEU A 265 10.39 -6.18 -13.02
CA LEU A 265 9.78 -7.47 -12.74
C LEU A 265 10.63 -8.61 -13.31
N TYR A 266 11.07 -8.51 -14.57
CA TYR A 266 11.95 -9.49 -15.20
C TYR A 266 13.29 -9.62 -14.47
N ALA A 267 13.89 -8.51 -14.05
CA ALA A 267 15.11 -8.50 -13.26
C ALA A 267 14.92 -9.21 -11.91
N SER A 268 13.71 -9.19 -11.34
CA SER A 268 13.41 -9.94 -10.11
C SER A 268 13.45 -11.45 -10.30
N TYR A 269 13.40 -11.98 -11.54
CA TYR A 269 13.63 -13.39 -11.86
C TYR A 269 15.12 -13.68 -12.18
N PHE A 270 16.04 -12.75 -11.90
CA PHE A 270 17.46 -12.84 -12.24
C PHE A 270 17.71 -13.18 -13.72
N ALA A 271 16.85 -12.65 -14.59
CA ALA A 271 16.89 -12.87 -16.04
C ALA A 271 16.74 -14.34 -16.47
N HIS A 272 16.04 -15.18 -15.68
CA HIS A 272 15.61 -16.51 -16.10
C HIS A 272 14.31 -16.45 -16.94
N PRO A 273 14.36 -16.53 -18.27
CA PRO A 273 13.19 -16.25 -19.12
C PRO A 273 12.09 -17.30 -18.97
N ALA A 274 12.48 -18.57 -18.81
CA ALA A 274 11.53 -19.67 -18.64
C ALA A 274 10.73 -19.52 -17.34
N ALA A 275 11.39 -19.19 -16.22
CA ALA A 275 10.72 -18.98 -14.93
C ALA A 275 9.75 -17.80 -14.99
N PHE A 276 10.17 -16.69 -15.62
CA PHE A 276 9.31 -15.52 -15.81
C PHE A 276 8.06 -15.85 -16.62
N TRP A 277 8.21 -16.49 -17.79
CA TRP A 277 7.06 -16.81 -18.64
C TRP A 277 6.14 -17.85 -18.02
N ASN A 278 6.69 -18.82 -17.29
CA ASN A 278 5.90 -19.83 -16.59
C ASN A 278 5.09 -19.22 -15.43
N SER A 279 5.68 -18.28 -14.69
CA SER A 279 4.98 -17.54 -13.63
C SER A 279 3.87 -16.65 -14.21
N VAL A 280 4.15 -15.90 -15.29
CA VAL A 280 3.13 -15.07 -15.97
C VAL A 280 1.95 -15.91 -16.47
N LYS A 281 2.19 -17.13 -16.98
CA LYS A 281 1.11 -18.04 -17.41
C LYS A 281 0.24 -18.53 -16.26
N GLN A 282 0.82 -18.64 -15.07
CA GLN A 282 0.15 -19.17 -13.87
C GLN A 282 -0.39 -18.06 -12.96
N ALA A 283 -0.07 -16.80 -13.23
CA ALA A 283 -0.48 -15.67 -12.42
C ALA A 283 -2.02 -15.47 -12.39
N SER A 284 -2.55 -15.24 -11.20
CA SER A 284 -3.96 -15.00 -10.89
C SER A 284 -4.37 -13.53 -11.12
N PHE A 285 -4.27 -13.04 -12.36
CA PHE A 285 -4.51 -11.61 -12.65
C PHE A 285 -5.91 -11.11 -12.23
N LEU A 286 -6.95 -11.93 -12.34
CA LEU A 286 -8.31 -11.58 -11.94
C LEU A 286 -9.05 -12.85 -11.51
N THR A 287 -9.01 -13.16 -10.22
CA THR A 287 -9.89 -14.16 -9.61
C THR A 287 -11.34 -13.67 -9.69
N ARG A 288 -12.17 -14.38 -10.45
CA ARG A 288 -13.51 -13.95 -10.82
C ARG A 288 -14.54 -14.91 -10.25
N THR A 289 -14.95 -14.70 -9.01
CA THR A 289 -16.09 -15.43 -8.43
C THR A 289 -17.34 -14.55 -8.45
N TRP A 290 -18.05 -14.51 -9.58
CA TRP A 290 -19.32 -13.76 -9.71
C TRP A 290 -20.37 -14.18 -8.67
N GLN A 291 -20.31 -15.44 -8.23
CA GLN A 291 -21.16 -16.01 -7.19
C GLN A 291 -21.05 -15.26 -5.85
N ALA A 292 -19.93 -14.58 -5.58
CA ALA A 292 -19.73 -13.80 -4.37
C ALA A 292 -20.73 -12.63 -4.25
N PHE A 293 -21.16 -12.03 -5.37
CA PHE A 293 -22.15 -10.94 -5.33
C PHE A 293 -23.55 -11.41 -4.89
N ALA A 294 -23.87 -12.69 -5.08
CA ALA A 294 -25.14 -13.28 -4.68
C ALA A 294 -25.17 -13.68 -3.18
N MET A 295 -24.02 -13.67 -2.50
CA MET A 295 -23.91 -14.10 -1.12
C MET A 295 -24.00 -12.90 -0.16
N GLY A 296 -25.17 -12.72 0.48
CA GLY A 296 -25.41 -11.63 1.44
C GLY A 296 -24.38 -11.57 2.60
N ARG A 297 -23.81 -12.72 2.99
CA ARG A 297 -22.79 -12.81 4.06
C ARG A 297 -21.49 -12.08 3.70
N VAL A 298 -21.12 -11.99 2.42
CA VAL A 298 -19.88 -11.33 1.98
C VAL A 298 -19.95 -9.82 2.25
N TYR A 299 -21.12 -9.20 2.07
CA TYR A 299 -21.32 -7.78 2.38
C TYR A 299 -21.27 -7.51 3.87
N LEU A 300 -21.87 -8.38 4.70
CA LEU A 300 -21.80 -8.26 6.16
C LEU A 300 -20.36 -8.41 6.65
N GLN A 301 -19.61 -9.36 6.10
CA GLN A 301 -18.20 -9.57 6.44
C GLN A 301 -17.35 -8.37 6.04
N LEU A 302 -17.55 -7.81 4.83
CA LEU A 302 -16.85 -6.61 4.37
C LEU A 302 -17.19 -5.40 5.23
N LEU A 303 -18.46 -5.24 5.63
CA LEU A 303 -18.87 -4.19 6.55
C LEU A 303 -18.18 -4.35 7.91
N TRP A 304 -18.14 -5.58 8.45
CA TRP A 304 -17.49 -5.85 9.73
C TRP A 304 -15.99 -5.61 9.69
N GLN A 305 -15.32 -6.03 8.61
CA GLN A 305 -13.91 -5.74 8.35
C GLN A 305 -13.66 -4.23 8.23
N PHE A 306 -14.54 -3.50 7.55
CA PHE A 306 -14.45 -2.05 7.41
C PHE A 306 -14.57 -1.33 8.76
N LEU A 307 -15.52 -1.75 9.61
CA LEU A 307 -15.68 -1.19 10.96
C LEU A 307 -14.45 -1.46 11.85
N GLN A 308 -13.85 -2.63 11.72
CA GLN A 308 -12.67 -3.01 12.49
C GLN A 308 -11.38 -2.36 12.01
N SER A 309 -11.28 -2.01 10.72
CA SER A 309 -10.05 -1.50 10.11
C SER A 309 -9.75 -0.04 10.47
N SER A 310 -10.78 0.79 10.69
CA SER A 310 -10.60 2.13 11.27
C SER A 310 -11.89 2.71 11.87
N PRO A 311 -12.00 2.80 13.22
CA PRO A 311 -13.16 3.37 13.88
C PRO A 311 -13.48 4.81 13.46
N ALA A 312 -12.45 5.66 13.29
CA ALA A 312 -12.64 7.02 12.78
C ALA A 312 -13.23 7.04 11.37
N LEU A 313 -12.74 6.17 10.47
CA LEU A 313 -13.24 6.10 9.11
C LEU A 313 -14.68 5.59 9.07
N ALA A 314 -15.03 4.62 9.92
CA ALA A 314 -16.38 4.08 10.01
C ALA A 314 -17.42 5.17 10.35
N VAL A 315 -17.04 6.19 11.12
CA VAL A 315 -17.90 7.34 11.44
C VAL A 315 -17.82 8.43 10.37
N LEU A 316 -16.62 8.81 9.96
CA LEU A 316 -16.41 9.96 9.07
C LEU A 316 -16.77 9.66 7.60
N PHE A 317 -16.60 8.42 7.13
CA PHE A 317 -16.89 8.06 5.76
C PHE A 317 -18.37 8.19 5.38
N PRO A 318 -19.34 7.66 6.16
CA PRO A 318 -20.76 7.88 5.89
C PRO A 318 -21.14 9.38 5.89
N ALA A 319 -20.63 10.14 6.86
CA ALA A 319 -20.86 11.58 6.94
C ALA A 319 -20.29 12.32 5.72
N ALA A 320 -19.07 11.96 5.30
CA ALA A 320 -18.44 12.51 4.10
C ALA A 320 -19.21 12.15 2.82
N LEU A 321 -19.74 10.92 2.73
CA LEU A 321 -20.55 10.48 1.60
C LEU A 321 -21.87 11.26 1.51
N VAL A 322 -22.57 11.45 2.63
CA VAL A 322 -23.78 12.28 2.69
C VAL A 322 -23.45 13.71 2.25
N ALA A 323 -22.40 14.32 2.81
CA ALA A 323 -21.98 15.67 2.42
C ALA A 323 -21.62 15.77 0.93
N TYR A 324 -20.91 14.78 0.38
CA TYR A 324 -20.54 14.71 -1.02
C TYR A 324 -21.75 14.60 -1.96
N VAL A 325 -22.76 13.80 -1.60
CA VAL A 325 -23.99 13.65 -2.38
C VAL A 325 -24.86 14.90 -2.28
N SER A 326 -25.02 15.45 -1.08
CA SER A 326 -25.88 16.61 -0.81
C SER A 326 -25.30 17.92 -1.36
N TRP A 327 -23.97 18.09 -1.40
CA TRP A 327 -23.35 19.36 -1.75
C TRP A 327 -22.55 19.31 -3.06
N ARG A 328 -23.07 20.01 -4.08
CA ARG A 328 -22.42 20.10 -5.40
C ARG A 328 -20.98 20.64 -5.40
N ARG A 329 -20.64 21.56 -4.48
CA ARG A 329 -19.31 22.22 -4.41
C ARG A 329 -18.18 21.22 -4.17
N ILE A 330 -18.46 20.17 -3.42
CA ILE A 330 -17.49 19.15 -2.99
C ILE A 330 -17.25 18.11 -4.11
N ARG A 331 -18.07 18.12 -5.17
CA ARG A 331 -18.01 17.16 -6.30
C ARG A 331 -17.09 17.64 -7.42
N TYR A 332 -15.82 17.82 -7.11
CA TYR A 332 -14.78 18.06 -8.10
C TYR A 332 -13.82 16.88 -8.19
N PHE A 333 -13.02 16.85 -9.26
CA PHE A 333 -12.11 15.75 -9.58
C PHE A 333 -11.24 15.29 -8.41
N GLY A 334 -10.75 16.23 -7.59
CA GLY A 334 -9.93 15.94 -6.42
C GLY A 334 -10.60 15.00 -5.43
N ASN A 335 -11.91 15.14 -5.17
CA ASN A 335 -12.66 14.23 -4.29
C ASN A 335 -13.22 13.02 -5.04
N THR A 336 -13.64 13.19 -6.29
CA THR A 336 -14.24 12.10 -7.08
C THR A 336 -13.23 11.02 -7.44
N ALA A 337 -12.00 11.38 -7.81
CA ALA A 337 -10.99 10.40 -8.25
C ALA A 337 -10.59 9.40 -7.15
N PRO A 338 -10.25 9.82 -5.91
CA PRO A 338 -9.98 8.89 -4.82
C PRO A 338 -11.19 8.02 -4.47
N LEU A 339 -12.40 8.59 -4.46
CA LEU A 339 -13.62 7.82 -4.20
C LEU A 339 -13.84 6.72 -5.25
N LEU A 340 -13.69 7.04 -6.53
CA LEU A 340 -13.86 6.07 -7.62
C LEU A 340 -12.84 4.93 -7.53
N VAL A 341 -11.58 5.24 -7.21
CA VAL A 341 -10.52 4.23 -7.07
C VAL A 341 -10.78 3.36 -5.85
N ALA A 342 -11.17 3.94 -4.72
CA ALA A 342 -11.55 3.19 -3.53
C ALA A 342 -12.73 2.25 -3.79
N LEU A 343 -13.78 2.74 -4.47
CA LEU A 343 -14.93 1.91 -4.84
C LEU A 343 -14.53 0.77 -5.78
N LEU A 344 -13.65 1.01 -6.75
CA LEU A 344 -13.14 -0.04 -7.62
C LEU A 344 -12.42 -1.13 -6.81
N PHE A 345 -11.54 -0.76 -5.87
CA PHE A 345 -10.86 -1.73 -5.03
C PHE A 345 -11.81 -2.47 -4.08
N ILE A 346 -12.83 -1.82 -3.54
CA ILE A 346 -13.88 -2.50 -2.76
C ILE A 346 -14.63 -3.51 -3.65
N VAL A 347 -14.96 -3.16 -4.89
CA VAL A 347 -15.58 -4.09 -5.84
C VAL A 347 -14.65 -5.26 -6.19
N CYS A 348 -13.36 -5.00 -6.40
CA CYS A 348 -12.35 -6.04 -6.59
C CYS A 348 -12.19 -6.95 -5.36
N SER A 349 -12.32 -6.39 -4.15
CA SER A 349 -12.36 -7.16 -2.91
C SER A 349 -13.58 -8.08 -2.84
N LEU A 350 -14.77 -7.58 -3.21
CA LEU A 350 -15.99 -8.40 -3.28
C LEU A 350 -15.90 -9.52 -4.31
N LEU A 351 -15.18 -9.30 -5.41
CA LEU A 351 -14.95 -10.30 -6.44
C LEU A 351 -14.08 -11.48 -5.98
N SER A 352 -13.32 -11.31 -4.88
CA SER A 352 -12.38 -12.29 -4.34
C SER A 352 -12.57 -12.42 -2.82
N PRO A 353 -13.43 -13.33 -2.33
CA PRO A 353 -13.74 -13.44 -0.89
C PRO A 353 -12.56 -13.90 -0.02
N HIS A 354 -11.51 -14.46 -0.62
CA HIS A 354 -10.24 -14.79 0.03
C HIS A 354 -9.12 -13.92 -0.56
N TYR A 355 -7.84 -14.21 -0.28
CA TYR A 355 -6.75 -13.60 -1.05
C TYR A 355 -7.02 -13.80 -2.56
N PRO A 356 -6.92 -12.76 -3.41
CA PRO A 356 -6.34 -11.40 -3.22
C PRO A 356 -7.25 -10.30 -2.62
N GLY A 357 -8.49 -10.60 -2.23
CA GLY A 357 -9.50 -9.62 -1.80
C GLY A 357 -9.13 -8.77 -0.59
N PHE A 358 -8.41 -9.33 0.39
CA PHE A 358 -7.90 -8.59 1.55
C PHE A 358 -6.89 -7.51 1.14
N GLY A 359 -6.00 -7.83 0.19
CA GLY A 359 -5.05 -6.86 -0.37
C GLY A 359 -5.78 -5.65 -0.96
N PHE A 360 -6.85 -5.88 -1.74
CA PHE A 360 -7.66 -4.79 -2.30
C PHE A 360 -8.31 -3.90 -1.23
N GLN A 361 -8.73 -4.43 -0.08
CA GLN A 361 -9.27 -3.61 1.01
C GLN A 361 -8.21 -2.67 1.57
N LEU A 362 -7.00 -3.19 1.81
CA LEU A 362 -5.87 -2.39 2.25
C LEU A 362 -5.53 -1.31 1.22
N MET A 363 -5.56 -1.63 -0.08
CA MET A 363 -5.34 -0.65 -1.16
C MET A 363 -6.40 0.45 -1.17
N ALA A 364 -7.65 0.17 -0.77
CA ALA A 364 -8.73 1.15 -0.76
C ALA A 364 -8.57 2.21 0.34
N LEU A 365 -7.99 1.84 1.50
CA LEU A 365 -7.91 2.71 2.67
C LEU A 365 -7.22 4.06 2.41
N PRO A 366 -6.02 4.14 1.81
CA PRO A 366 -5.39 5.42 1.50
C PRO A 366 -6.27 6.34 0.66
N PHE A 367 -7.00 5.81 -0.33
CA PHE A 367 -7.89 6.61 -1.17
C PHE A 367 -9.13 7.08 -0.40
N LEU A 368 -9.67 6.26 0.50
CA LEU A 368 -10.74 6.68 1.41
C LEU A 368 -10.28 7.77 2.37
N PHE A 369 -9.05 7.70 2.90
CA PHE A 369 -8.48 8.76 3.73
C PHE A 369 -8.36 10.07 2.95
N VAL A 370 -7.87 10.05 1.71
CA VAL A 370 -7.84 11.24 0.84
C VAL A 370 -9.25 11.79 0.63
N PHE A 371 -10.21 10.93 0.27
CA PHE A 371 -11.60 11.35 0.04
C PHE A 371 -12.23 12.02 1.27
N VAL A 372 -12.18 11.36 2.43
CA VAL A 372 -12.75 11.88 3.69
C VAL A 372 -12.06 13.18 4.09
N ALA A 373 -10.74 13.26 3.91
CA ALA A 373 -9.98 14.46 4.22
C ALA A 373 -10.36 15.64 3.30
N GLY A 374 -10.57 15.39 2.01
CA GLY A 374 -11.00 16.40 1.05
C GLY A 374 -12.38 16.97 1.36
N VAL A 375 -13.36 16.09 1.59
CA VAL A 375 -14.71 16.51 1.99
C VAL A 375 -14.67 17.27 3.32
N SER A 376 -13.90 16.80 4.30
CA SER A 376 -13.77 17.47 5.60
C SER A 376 -13.10 18.83 5.48
N ALA A 377 -12.06 18.96 4.65
CA ALA A 377 -11.39 20.24 4.38
C ALA A 377 -12.36 21.25 3.75
N ASP A 378 -13.15 20.83 2.76
CA ASP A 378 -14.15 21.68 2.12
C ASP A 378 -15.23 22.14 3.11
N LEU A 379 -15.64 21.25 4.05
CA LEU A 379 -16.60 21.58 5.10
C LEU A 379 -16.03 22.55 6.15
N LEU A 380 -14.73 22.49 6.44
CA LEU A 380 -14.05 23.42 7.36
C LEU A 380 -13.99 24.85 6.83
N GLU A 381 -14.14 25.07 5.52
CA GLU A 381 -14.25 26.41 4.93
C GLU A 381 -15.64 27.04 5.10
N THR A 382 -16.62 26.30 5.64
CA THR A 382 -18.00 26.74 5.74
C THR A 382 -18.32 27.35 7.10
N ARG A 383 -19.54 27.89 7.26
CA ARG A 383 -20.07 28.36 8.56
C ARG A 383 -20.12 27.28 9.65
N TYR A 384 -20.03 26.00 9.27
CA TYR A 384 -20.07 24.86 10.20
C TYR A 384 -18.68 24.43 10.68
N ARG A 385 -17.64 25.24 10.41
CA ARG A 385 -16.24 24.94 10.74
C ARG A 385 -16.04 24.38 12.13
N ASP A 386 -16.59 25.01 13.16
CA ASP A 386 -16.34 24.62 14.55
C ASP A 386 -16.94 23.25 14.88
N LEU A 387 -18.13 22.95 14.34
CA LEU A 387 -18.76 21.63 14.48
C LEU A 387 -17.94 20.57 13.75
N VAL A 388 -17.50 20.85 12.52
CA VAL A 388 -16.71 19.91 11.73
C VAL A 388 -15.36 19.64 12.40
N LEU A 389 -14.72 20.69 12.94
CA LEU A 389 -13.47 20.58 13.67
C LEU A 389 -13.65 19.77 14.95
N ALA A 390 -14.73 19.99 15.70
CA ALA A 390 -15.05 19.21 16.90
C ALA A 390 -15.30 17.73 16.58
N VAL A 391 -16.02 17.43 15.50
CA VAL A 391 -16.32 16.04 15.09
C VAL A 391 -15.07 15.34 14.58
N VAL A 392 -14.33 15.95 13.65
CA VAL A 392 -13.11 15.36 13.07
C VAL A 392 -11.99 15.28 14.11
N GLY A 393 -11.78 16.34 14.88
CA GLY A 393 -10.81 16.35 15.98
C GLY A 393 -11.17 15.34 17.06
N GLY A 394 -12.44 15.29 17.46
CA GLY A 394 -12.94 14.34 18.45
C GLY A 394 -12.79 12.88 18.03
N THR A 395 -13.11 12.55 16.77
CA THR A 395 -12.97 11.17 16.26
C THR A 395 -11.50 10.75 16.11
N LEU A 396 -10.63 11.66 15.69
CA LEU A 396 -9.19 11.41 15.61
C LEU A 396 -8.57 11.22 17.00
N VAL A 397 -8.90 12.08 17.96
CA VAL A 397 -8.45 11.94 19.35
C VAL A 397 -8.98 10.65 19.97
N ALA A 398 -10.26 10.32 19.77
CA ALA A 398 -10.84 9.07 20.25
C ALA A 398 -10.13 7.85 19.64
N SER A 399 -9.76 7.91 18.36
CA SER A 399 -9.02 6.82 17.69
C SER A 399 -7.58 6.71 18.19
N ALA A 400 -6.90 7.84 18.43
CA ALA A 400 -5.58 7.85 19.03
C ALA A 400 -5.60 7.25 20.44
N LEU A 401 -6.56 7.65 21.29
CA LEU A 401 -6.75 7.09 22.62
C LEU A 401 -7.08 5.60 22.57
N TRP A 402 -7.94 5.19 21.63
CA TRP A 402 -8.26 3.79 21.43
C TRP A 402 -7.02 2.97 21.06
N ASN A 403 -6.18 3.46 20.14
CA ASN A 403 -4.94 2.79 19.78
C ASN A 403 -3.99 2.69 20.97
N VAL A 404 -3.77 3.78 21.70
CA VAL A 404 -2.93 3.76 22.93
C VAL A 404 -3.47 2.75 23.95
N LEU A 405 -4.78 2.70 24.18
CA LEU A 405 -5.39 1.72 25.08
C LEU A 405 -5.21 0.28 24.60
N GLN A 406 -5.34 0.03 23.30
CA GLN A 406 -5.08 -1.29 22.72
C GLN A 406 -3.61 -1.69 22.84
N LEU A 407 -2.69 -0.75 22.63
CA LEU A 407 -1.25 -0.95 22.83
C LEU A 407 -0.96 -1.25 24.31
N VAL A 408 -1.51 -0.50 25.25
CA VAL A 408 -1.33 -0.77 26.69
C VAL A 408 -1.87 -2.15 27.08
N LYS A 409 -3.05 -2.52 26.60
CA LYS A 409 -3.63 -3.85 26.84
C LYS A 409 -2.72 -4.96 26.31
N ALA A 410 -2.23 -4.81 25.08
CA ALA A 410 -1.28 -5.75 24.47
C ALA A 410 0.09 -5.75 25.17
N GLY A 411 0.44 -4.71 25.94
CA GLY A 411 1.68 -4.62 26.69
C GLY A 411 1.67 -5.33 28.04
N ASN A 412 0.48 -5.54 28.61
CA ASN A 412 0.25 -6.15 29.92
C ASN A 412 -0.14 -7.65 29.85
N SER A 413 -0.55 -8.12 28.66
CA SER A 413 -0.64 -9.53 28.28
C SER A 413 0.72 -10.05 27.85
#